data_AF-A0A6G1WXQ6-F1
#
_entry.id   AF-A0A6G1WXQ6-F1
#
_cell.length_a   1.000
_cell.length_b   1.000
_cell.length_c   1.000
_cell.angle_alpha   90.00
_cell.angle_beta   90.00
_cell.angle_gamma   90.00
#
_symmetry.space_group_name_H-M   'P 1'
#
loop_
_entity.id
_entity.type
_entity.pdbx_description
1 polymer ?
#
loop_
_entity_poly.entity_id
_entity_poly.type
_entity_poly.pdbx_seq_one_letter_code
_entity_poly.pdbx_strand_id
1 'polypeptide(L)' 'MADVLTPKQRSYNMAQIRASNTKPELKIRQVMMALGFTYHPKGIYGNPDFANRKHKMAIFIDGCVWHGCRLCY' A
#
# COMPACT_ATOMS: atom_id res chain seq x y z
N MET A 1 20.42 15.73 -1.23
CA MET A 1 19.86 16.40 -0.05
C MET A 1 20.26 15.58 1.17
N ALA A 2 20.85 16.18 2.21
CA ALA A 2 21.27 15.43 3.39
C ALA A 2 20.04 14.99 4.21
N ASP A 3 20.16 13.84 4.87
CA ASP A 3 19.15 13.39 5.81
C ASP A 3 19.03 14.38 6.98
N VAL A 4 17.81 14.84 7.26
CA VAL A 4 17.53 15.75 8.38
C VAL A 4 17.43 15.01 9.72
N LEU A 5 17.39 13.67 9.71
CA LEU A 5 17.27 12.82 10.88
C LEU A 5 18.62 12.23 11.28
N THR A 6 18.80 12.01 12.59
CA THR A 6 19.90 11.17 13.09
C THR A 6 19.71 9.71 12.67
N PRO A 7 20.78 8.90 12.59
CA PRO A 7 20.67 7.48 12.23
C PRO A 7 19.68 6.70 13.11
N LYS A 8 19.62 7.01 14.41
CA LYS A 8 18.69 6.38 15.35
C LYS A 8 17.22 6.75 15.06
N GLN A 9 16.95 8.02 14.75
CA GLN A 9 15.61 8.48 14.37
C GLN A 9 15.16 7.87 13.04
N ARG A 10 16.06 7.77 12.04
CA ARG A 10 15.75 7.10 10.78
C ARG A 10 15.43 5.63 10.99
N SER A 11 16.26 4.91 11.75
CA SER A 11 16.03 3.50 12.07
C SER A 11 14.67 3.31 12.75
N TYR A 12 14.33 4.15 13.73
CA TYR A 12 13.02 4.13 14.38
C TYR A 12 11.87 4.38 13.40
N ASN A 13 11.96 5.41 12.55
CA ASN A 13 10.91 5.72 11.59
C ASN A 13 10.70 4.59 10.57
N MET A 14 11.78 4.04 10.02
CA MET A 14 11.69 2.94 9.05
C MET A 14 11.09 1.68 9.68
N ALA A 15 11.38 1.40 10.95
CA ALA A 15 10.80 0.27 11.68
C ALA A 15 9.29 0.39 11.93
N GLN A 16 8.72 1.60 11.89
CA GLN A 16 7.28 1.82 12.03
C GLN A 16 6.50 1.59 10.73
N ILE A 17 7.18 1.49 9.58
CA ILE A 17 6.53 1.33 8.28
C ILE A 17 6.04 -0.11 8.13
N ARG A 18 4.72 -0.27 8.03
CA ARG A 18 4.07 -1.57 7.92
C ARG A 18 3.83 -1.93 6.47
N ALA A 19 3.95 -3.22 6.16
CA ALA A 19 3.66 -3.77 4.83
C ALA A 19 2.15 -3.94 4.53
N SER A 20 1.28 -3.73 5.52
CA SER A 20 -0.18 -3.84 5.37
C SER A 20 -0.91 -2.97 6.38
N ASN A 21 -2.21 -2.75 6.14
CA ASN A 21 -3.06 -1.87 6.94
C ASN A 21 -2.50 -0.45 7.03
N THR A 22 -1.92 0.02 5.92
CA THR A 22 -1.50 1.41 5.83
C THR A 22 -2.73 2.33 5.89
N LYS A 23 -2.52 3.59 6.29
CA LYS A 23 -3.59 4.59 6.32
C LYS A 23 -4.39 4.68 5.00
N PRO A 24 -3.77 4.69 3.80
CA PRO A 24 -4.52 4.71 2.54
C PRO A 24 -5.33 3.42 2.31
N GLU A 25 -4.76 2.24 2.58
CA GLU A 25 -5.50 0.96 2.51
C GLU A 25 -6.76 0.99 3.38
N LEU A 26 -6.62 1.37 4.66
CA LEU A 26 -7.72 1.41 5.61
C LEU A 26 -8.83 2.38 5.18
N LYS A 27 -8.47 3.52 4.60
CA LYS A 27 -9.43 4.53 4.14
C LYS A 27 -10.31 4.03 3.00
N ILE A 28 -9.73 3.28 2.06
CA ILE A 28 -10.48 2.78 0.90
C ILE A 28 -11.09 1.39 1.12
N ARG A 29 -10.63 0.65 2.13
CA ARG A 29 -11.06 -0.73 2.42
C ARG A 29 -12.57 -0.87 2.50
N GLN A 30 -13.25 0.00 3.26
CA GLN A 30 -14.70 -0.08 3.43
C GLN A 30 -15.43 0.11 2.10
N VAL A 31 -15.01 1.08 1.30
CA VAL A 31 -15.60 1.38 -0.01
C VAL A 31 -15.36 0.23 -0.99
N MET A 32 -14.13 -0.28 -1.06
CA MET A 32 -13.76 -1.37 -1.96
C MET A 32 -14.50 -2.67 -1.61
N MET A 33 -14.64 -2.97 -0.31
CA MET A 33 -15.43 -4.11 0.14
C MET A 33 -16.91 -3.97 -0.21
N ALA A 34 -17.49 -2.76 -0.07
CA ALA A 34 -18.87 -2.49 -0.50
C ALA A 34 -19.06 -2.64 -2.02
N LEU A 35 -18.02 -2.36 -2.81
CA LEU A 35 -17.99 -2.57 -4.27
C LEU A 35 -17.70 -4.02 -4.67
N GLY A 36 -17.55 -4.94 -3.71
CA GLY A 36 -17.34 -6.37 -3.96
C GLY A 36 -15.89 -6.78 -4.21
N PHE A 37 -14.92 -5.95 -3.85
CA PHE A 37 -13.51 -6.34 -3.86
C PHE A 37 -13.12 -7.07 -2.57
N THR A 38 -12.31 -8.12 -2.72
CA THR A 38 -11.68 -8.83 -1.60
C THR A 38 -10.36 -8.16 -1.23
N TYR A 39 -10.18 -7.83 0.04
CA TYR A 39 -8.90 -7.35 0.59
C TYR A 39 -7.91 -8.51 0.76
N HIS A 40 -6.68 -8.33 0.28
CA HIS A 40 -5.57 -9.29 0.32
C HIS A 40 -5.98 -10.71 -0.14
N PRO A 41 -6.45 -10.86 -1.39
CA PRO A 41 -6.85 -12.15 -1.93
C PRO A 41 -5.65 -13.11 -2.05
N LYS A 42 -5.77 -14.30 -1.46
CA LYS A 42 -4.76 -15.36 -1.59
C LYS A 42 -4.83 -16.02 -2.96
N GLY A 43 -3.68 -16.41 -3.52
CA GLY A 43 -3.58 -17.17 -4.76
C GLY A 43 -3.70 -16.32 -6.04
N ILE A 44 -3.37 -15.03 -5.96
CA ILE A 44 -3.26 -14.15 -7.12
C ILE A 44 -1.79 -13.73 -7.27
N TYR A 45 -1.25 -13.85 -8.48
CA TYR A 45 0.12 -13.43 -8.77
C TYR A 45 0.29 -11.92 -8.51
N GLY A 46 1.40 -11.54 -7.90
CA GLY A 46 1.72 -10.14 -7.59
C GLY A 46 1.14 -9.62 -6.27
N ASN A 47 0.38 -10.40 -5.51
CA ASN A 47 -0.17 -10.01 -4.19
C ASN A 47 -0.88 -8.63 -4.19
N PRO A 48 -1.97 -8.45 -4.97
CA PRO A 48 -2.70 -7.19 -5.00
C PRO A 48 -3.34 -6.89 -3.64
N ASP A 49 -3.49 -5.60 -3.32
CA ASP A 49 -4.18 -5.16 -2.10
C ASP A 49 -5.68 -5.49 -2.17
N PHE A 50 -6.28 -5.30 -3.34
CA PHE A 50 -7.67 -5.63 -3.59
C PHE A 50 -7.82 -6.36 -4.92
N ALA A 51 -8.67 -7.37 -4.97
CA ALA A 51 -9.09 -7.94 -6.25
C ALA A 51 -10.56 -8.31 -6.27
N ASN A 52 -11.13 -8.23 -7.47
CA ASN A 52 -12.44 -8.75 -7.78
C ASN A 52 -12.30 -9.82 -8.87
N ARG A 53 -12.47 -11.09 -8.46
CA ARG A 53 -12.35 -12.24 -9.37
C ARG A 53 -13.45 -12.27 -10.44
N LYS A 54 -14.66 -11.80 -10.11
CA LYS A 54 -15.80 -11.75 -11.04
C LYS A 54 -15.53 -10.81 -12.20
N HIS A 55 -14.97 -9.64 -11.90
CA HIS A 55 -14.64 -8.62 -12.91
C HIS A 55 -13.21 -8.75 -13.45
N LYS A 56 -12.41 -9.71 -12.95
CA LYS A 56 -11.00 -9.90 -13.29
C LYS A 56 -10.18 -8.61 -13.09
N MET A 57 -10.47 -7.87 -12.02
CA MET A 57 -9.78 -6.61 -11.69
C MET A 57 -8.90 -6.80 -10.47
N ALA A 58 -7.69 -6.24 -10.51
CA ALA A 58 -6.76 -6.14 -9.39
C ALA A 58 -6.38 -4.67 -9.17
N ILE A 59 -6.27 -4.26 -7.92
CA ILE A 59 -5.95 -2.90 -7.51
C ILE A 59 -4.77 -2.97 -6.54
N PHE A 60 -3.78 -2.11 -6.81
CA PHE A 60 -2.57 -1.92 -6.01
C PHE A 60 -2.57 -0.50 -5.44
N ILE A 61 -2.17 -0.36 -4.18
CA ILE A 61 -2.07 0.91 -3.46
C ILE A 61 -0.60 1.20 -3.23
N ASP A 62 -0.02 1.90 -4.21
CA ASP A 62 1.40 2.16 -4.22
C ASP A 62 1.75 3.47 -3.50
N GLY A 63 2.60 3.35 -2.48
CA GLY A 63 3.21 4.52 -1.85
C GLY A 63 4.20 5.19 -2.80
N CYS A 64 4.06 6.51 -3.00
CA CYS A 64 4.87 7.29 -3.95
C CYS A 64 6.39 7.20 -3.70
N VAL A 65 6.80 7.16 -2.43
CA VAL A 65 8.21 7.05 -2.03
C VAL A 65 8.82 5.71 -2.43
N TRP A 66 8.03 4.64 -2.37
CA TRP A 66 8.50 3.27 -2.61
C TRP A 66 8.46 2.88 -4.07
N HIS A 67 7.44 3.36 -4.80
CA HIS A 67 7.21 3.02 -6.19
C HIS A 67 7.63 4.13 -7.18
N GLY A 68 8.20 5.23 -6.67
CA GLY A 68 8.75 6.32 -7.49
C GLY A 68 7.70 6.95 -8.39
N CYS A 69 6.62 7.51 -7.82
CA CYS A 69 5.58 8.11 -8.65
C CYS A 69 6.11 9.36 -9.37
N ARG A 70 5.74 9.51 -10.65
CA ARG A 70 6.26 10.58 -11.53
C ARG A 70 6.02 12.01 -11.03
N LEU A 71 5.02 12.22 -10.17
CA LEU A 71 4.61 13.55 -9.71
C LEU A 71 5.29 13.97 -8.41
N CYS A 72 5.69 13.01 -7.57
CA CYS A 72 6.23 13.29 -6.23
C CYS A 72 7.70 12.87 -6.08
N TYR A 73 8.28 12.21 -7.09
CA TYR A 73 9.66 11.77 -7.12
C TYR A 73 10.50 12.68 -8.03
#